data_AF-A0A356UEU4-F1
#
_entry.id   AF-A0A356UEU4-F1
#
_cell.length_a   1.000
_cell.length_b   1.000
_cell.length_c   1.000
_cell.angle_alpha   90.00
_cell.angle_beta   90.00
_cell.angle_gamma   90.00
#
_symmetry.space_group_name_H-M   'P 1'
#
loop_
_entity.id
_entity.type
_entity.pdbx_description
1 polymer ?
#
loop_
_entity_poly.entity_id
_entity_poly.type
_entity_poly.pdbx_seq_one_letter_code
_entity_poly.pdbx_strand_id
1 'polypeptide(L)'
;DCVMLTFPEARKHLNARVIKLTGLPVRKDILTVDAVRARHKLGLKEDKFTLLVFGGSRGAMSINQAMVAAMPRLQHEDIQIIWLTGENGYEEIKSSLADKVDMQDIKCNLQIHPYMFNMNEALAVSNLAVCRAGASTLCELAIMGLPAILVPYPYAAENHQEMNARALLQKNAAAMVIDEFLDGDTVYQRVKELMSNPHRLEQMSNNMRQQARPNALKDIVDIILLHTK
;
A
#
# COMPACT_ATOMS: atom_id res chain seq x y z
N ASP A 1 -25.21 20.40 10.03
CA ASP A 1 -23.87 19.79 9.90
C ASP A 1 -23.94 18.50 9.10
N CYS A 2 -23.18 18.44 8.00
CA CYS A 2 -23.00 17.26 7.17
C CYS A 2 -21.52 16.85 7.21
N VAL A 3 -21.23 15.59 7.54
CA VAL A 3 -19.88 15.03 7.54
C VAL A 3 -19.76 13.98 6.43
N MET A 4 -18.70 14.10 5.63
CA MET A 4 -18.38 13.18 4.54
C MET A 4 -17.23 12.26 4.98
N LEU A 5 -17.46 10.95 4.90
CA LEU A 5 -16.58 9.93 5.42
C LEU A 5 -15.83 9.18 4.32
N THR A 6 -14.60 8.79 4.66
CA THR A 6 -13.80 7.86 3.85
C THR A 6 -14.13 6.40 4.20
N PHE A 7 -14.17 6.08 5.49
CA PHE A 7 -14.42 4.72 5.99
C PHE A 7 -15.73 4.68 6.76
N PRO A 8 -16.65 3.73 6.48
CA PRO A 8 -17.91 3.61 7.20
C PRO A 8 -17.71 3.35 8.69
N GLU A 9 -16.62 2.68 9.08
CA GLU A 9 -16.28 2.33 10.46
C GLU A 9 -16.05 3.58 11.33
N ALA A 10 -15.69 4.71 10.73
CA ALA A 10 -15.54 5.99 11.43
C ALA A 10 -16.89 6.57 11.90
N ARG A 11 -18.03 6.12 11.35
CA ARG A 11 -19.38 6.61 11.71
C ARG A 11 -19.64 6.56 13.21
N LYS A 12 -19.14 5.54 13.91
CA LYS A 12 -19.37 5.32 15.35
C LYS A 12 -18.67 6.34 16.26
N HIS A 13 -17.73 7.11 15.73
CA HIS A 13 -16.97 8.13 16.47
C HIS A 13 -17.45 9.56 16.20
N LEU A 14 -18.52 9.73 15.41
CA LEU A 14 -18.93 11.04 14.91
C LEU A 14 -20.35 11.39 15.34
N ASN A 15 -20.50 12.61 15.84
CA ASN A 15 -21.78 13.22 16.18
C ASN A 15 -22.11 14.31 15.14
N ALA A 16 -22.78 13.92 14.05
CA ALA A 16 -23.25 14.85 13.03
C ALA A 16 -24.68 14.51 12.59
N ARG A 17 -25.45 15.55 12.22
CA ARG A 17 -26.86 15.42 11.80
C ARG A 17 -26.99 14.63 10.50
N VAL A 18 -26.09 14.84 9.56
CA VAL A 18 -26.03 14.10 8.29
C VAL A 18 -24.64 13.52 8.13
N ILE A 19 -24.56 12.23 7.80
CA ILE A 19 -23.30 11.56 7.50
C ILE A 19 -23.42 10.85 6.15
N LYS A 20 -22.47 11.11 5.26
CA LYS A 20 -22.41 10.55 3.91
C LYS A 20 -21.07 9.83 3.71
N LEU A 21 -21.10 8.63 3.17
CA LEU A 21 -19.88 7.92 2.79
C LEU A 21 -19.52 8.30 1.35
N THR A 22 -18.48 9.11 1.17
CA THR A 22 -18.02 9.57 -0.15
C THR A 22 -16.71 8.91 -0.57
N GLY A 23 -15.88 8.48 0.39
CA GLY A 23 -14.48 8.16 0.11
C GLY A 23 -13.60 9.41 0.10
N LEU A 24 -12.35 9.23 -0.32
CA LEU A 24 -11.39 10.32 -0.51
C LEU A 24 -11.05 10.44 -2.01
N PRO A 25 -11.01 11.66 -2.59
CA PRO A 25 -10.54 11.85 -3.95
C PRO A 25 -9.13 11.31 -4.17
N VAL A 26 -8.93 10.56 -5.25
CA VAL A 26 -7.60 10.15 -5.70
C VAL A 26 -7.20 10.92 -6.95
N ARG A 27 -5.89 10.90 -7.26
CA ARG A 27 -5.37 11.49 -8.50
C ARG A 27 -5.96 10.80 -9.73
N LYS A 28 -6.25 11.58 -10.78
CA LYS A 28 -6.82 11.05 -12.03
C LYS A 28 -5.94 9.96 -12.66
N ASP A 29 -4.62 10.13 -12.58
CA ASP A 29 -3.66 9.20 -13.19
C ASP A 29 -3.68 7.80 -12.55
N ILE A 30 -4.28 7.64 -11.37
CA ILE A 30 -4.54 6.33 -10.74
C ILE A 30 -5.71 5.61 -11.43
N LEU A 31 -6.71 6.36 -11.89
CA LEU A 31 -7.88 5.82 -12.57
C LEU A 31 -7.60 5.41 -14.02
N THR A 32 -6.56 5.99 -14.64
CA THR A 32 -6.30 5.88 -16.09
C THR A 32 -4.93 5.26 -16.41
N VAL A 33 -4.22 4.72 -15.42
CA VAL A 33 -2.89 4.14 -15.64
C VAL A 33 -2.98 2.87 -16.50
N ASP A 34 -2.09 2.77 -17.48
CA ASP A 34 -1.88 1.58 -18.29
C ASP A 34 -0.80 0.70 -17.64
N ALA A 35 -1.22 -0.42 -17.06
CA ALA A 35 -0.33 -1.35 -16.36
C ALA A 35 0.70 -2.01 -17.29
N VAL A 36 0.37 -2.27 -18.56
CA VAL A 36 1.29 -2.90 -19.52
C VAL A 36 2.41 -1.92 -19.87
N ARG A 37 2.03 -0.69 -20.20
CA ARG A 37 3.01 0.38 -20.48
C ARG A 37 3.88 0.69 -19.26
N ALA A 38 3.26 0.76 -18.07
CA ALA A 38 3.97 0.99 -16.81
C ALA A 38 5.00 -0.11 -16.54
N ARG A 39 4.63 -1.39 -16.75
CA ARG A 39 5.50 -2.55 -16.56
C ARG A 39 6.73 -2.49 -17.46
N HIS A 40 6.53 -2.22 -18.75
CA HIS A 40 7.62 -2.06 -19.71
C HIS A 40 8.56 -0.90 -19.31
N LYS A 41 7.98 0.25 -18.94
CA LYS A 41 8.75 1.43 -18.51
C LYS A 41 9.59 1.17 -17.26
N LEU A 42 9.09 0.36 -16.33
CA LEU A 42 9.79 -0.03 -15.10
C LEU A 42 10.75 -1.22 -15.32
N GLY A 43 10.86 -1.77 -16.54
CA GLY A 43 11.74 -2.90 -16.83
C GLY A 43 11.36 -4.18 -16.08
N LEU A 44 10.07 -4.35 -15.78
CA LEU A 44 9.55 -5.50 -15.05
C LEU A 44 9.10 -6.60 -16.01
N LYS A 45 9.24 -7.85 -15.59
CA LYS A 45 8.74 -9.04 -16.30
C LYS A 45 7.26 -9.26 -16.01
N GLU A 46 6.53 -9.80 -17.00
CA GLU A 46 5.07 -10.04 -16.92
C GLU A 46 4.71 -11.25 -16.05
N ASP A 47 5.54 -12.29 -16.08
CA ASP A 47 5.33 -13.58 -15.43
C ASP A 47 5.86 -13.64 -13.99
N LYS A 48 6.30 -12.50 -13.43
CA LYS A 48 6.93 -12.42 -12.11
C LYS A 48 6.08 -11.62 -11.14
N PHE A 49 5.99 -12.13 -9.92
CA PHE A 49 5.34 -11.44 -8.82
C PHE A 49 6.09 -10.14 -8.49
N THR A 50 5.36 -9.03 -8.39
CA THR A 50 5.92 -7.72 -8.06
C THR A 50 5.41 -7.25 -6.69
N LEU A 51 6.33 -7.13 -5.74
CA LEU A 51 6.12 -6.53 -4.42
C LEU A 51 6.43 -5.02 -4.48
N LEU A 52 5.53 -4.20 -3.96
CA LEU A 52 5.76 -2.77 -3.75
C LEU A 52 5.87 -2.47 -2.25
N VAL A 53 6.93 -1.77 -1.86
CA VAL A 53 7.19 -1.41 -0.46
C VAL A 53 7.29 0.10 -0.35
N PHE A 54 6.49 0.71 0.53
CA PHE A 54 6.55 2.16 0.74
C PHE A 54 5.96 2.61 2.06
N GLY A 55 6.52 3.68 2.64
CA GLY A 55 6.07 4.27 3.91
C GLY A 55 5.33 5.61 3.80
N GLY A 56 5.18 6.15 2.59
CA GLY A 56 4.87 7.56 2.33
C GLY A 56 6.11 8.35 1.91
N SER A 57 5.97 9.63 1.57
CA SER A 57 7.07 10.44 0.99
C SER A 57 8.29 10.57 1.91
N ARG A 58 8.08 10.64 3.22
CA ARG A 58 9.15 10.69 4.23
C ARG A 58 9.72 9.31 4.58
N GLY A 59 9.18 8.24 4.01
CA GLY A 59 9.54 6.87 4.35
C GLY A 59 8.89 6.38 5.65
N ALA A 60 9.07 5.10 5.95
CA ALA A 60 8.69 4.48 7.22
C ALA A 60 9.87 3.66 7.73
N MET A 61 10.53 4.16 8.77
CA MET A 61 11.76 3.58 9.31
C MET A 61 11.60 2.10 9.70
N SER A 62 10.53 1.76 10.42
CA SER A 62 10.23 0.36 10.81
C SER A 62 10.05 -0.56 9.60
N ILE A 63 9.29 -0.14 8.58
CA ILE A 63 9.13 -0.89 7.33
C ILE A 63 10.47 -1.08 6.64
N ASN A 64 11.27 -0.01 6.56
CA ASN A 64 12.57 -0.06 5.90
C ASN A 64 13.53 -1.02 6.62
N GLN A 65 13.62 -0.94 7.95
CA GLN A 65 14.46 -1.82 8.76
C GLN A 65 14.03 -3.28 8.65
N ALA A 66 12.73 -3.55 8.72
CA ALA A 66 12.19 -4.90 8.53
C ALA A 66 12.51 -5.44 7.13
N MET A 67 12.40 -4.60 6.09
CA MET A 67 12.78 -4.99 4.73
C MET A 67 14.27 -5.25 4.59
N VAL A 68 15.16 -4.41 5.15
CA VAL A 68 16.61 -4.69 5.19
C VAL A 68 16.89 -6.05 5.82
N ALA A 69 16.19 -6.39 6.92
CA ALA A 69 16.33 -7.67 7.59
C ALA A 69 15.68 -8.87 6.85
N ALA A 70 14.71 -8.62 5.97
CA ALA A 70 14.08 -9.64 5.13
C ALA A 70 14.88 -9.94 3.85
N MET A 71 15.66 -8.96 3.37
CA MET A 71 16.40 -9.06 2.10
C MET A 71 17.32 -10.29 1.96
N PRO A 72 18.06 -10.74 3.00
CA PRO A 72 18.88 -11.95 2.90
C PRO A 72 18.11 -13.21 2.47
N ARG A 73 16.78 -13.24 2.67
CA ARG A 73 15.91 -14.33 2.21
C ARG A 73 15.18 -13.98 0.92
N LEU A 74 14.65 -12.77 0.82
CA LEU A 74 13.95 -12.30 -0.39
C LEU A 74 14.84 -12.28 -1.63
N GLN A 75 16.16 -12.10 -1.47
CA GLN A 75 17.11 -12.13 -2.59
C GLN A 75 17.13 -13.47 -3.34
N HIS A 76 16.80 -14.57 -2.66
CA HIS A 76 16.79 -15.92 -3.26
C HIS A 76 15.41 -16.32 -3.80
N GLU A 77 14.41 -15.45 -3.68
CA GLU A 77 13.08 -15.64 -4.22
C GLU A 77 13.00 -15.09 -5.65
N ASP A 78 12.19 -15.75 -6.49
CA ASP A 78 11.95 -15.34 -7.88
C ASP A 78 10.88 -14.23 -7.96
N ILE A 79 11.23 -13.07 -7.43
CA ILE A 79 10.34 -11.93 -7.17
C ILE A 79 10.92 -10.62 -7.72
N GLN A 80 10.06 -9.66 -8.03
CA GLN A 80 10.45 -8.27 -8.33
C GLN A 80 10.04 -7.38 -7.16
N ILE A 81 10.92 -6.48 -6.74
CA ILE A 81 10.69 -5.61 -5.58
C ILE A 81 10.92 -4.17 -6.01
N ILE A 82 9.86 -3.36 -5.94
CA ILE A 82 9.96 -1.90 -5.99
C ILE A 82 9.92 -1.40 -4.55
N TRP A 83 11.00 -0.80 -4.08
CA TRP A 83 11.10 -0.29 -2.72
C TRP A 83 11.34 1.22 -2.71
N LEU A 84 10.32 1.93 -2.24
CA LEU A 84 10.35 3.38 -2.03
C LEU A 84 10.68 3.67 -0.56
N THR A 85 11.95 4.00 -0.31
CA THR A 85 12.48 4.13 1.06
C THR A 85 12.04 5.41 1.76
N GLY A 86 11.65 6.44 1.00
CA GLY A 86 11.61 7.82 1.46
C GLY A 86 12.98 8.49 1.35
N GLU A 87 12.97 9.82 1.26
CA GLU A 87 14.18 10.63 1.07
C GLU A 87 15.16 10.53 2.25
N ASN A 88 14.65 10.49 3.48
CA ASN A 88 15.46 10.61 4.69
C ASN A 88 16.35 9.39 5.00
N GLY A 89 16.08 8.21 4.42
CA GLY A 89 16.77 6.96 4.77
C GLY A 89 17.43 6.24 3.59
N TYR A 90 17.38 6.81 2.39
CA TYR A 90 17.76 6.10 1.16
C TYR A 90 19.23 5.64 1.14
N GLU A 91 20.16 6.54 1.44
CA GLU A 91 21.59 6.24 1.42
C GLU A 91 21.99 5.26 2.53
N GLU A 92 21.40 5.39 3.72
CA GLU A 92 21.63 4.47 4.84
C GLU A 92 21.15 3.06 4.51
N ILE A 93 19.98 2.93 3.87
CA ILE A 93 19.42 1.63 3.44
C ILE A 93 20.32 0.99 2.38
N LYS A 94 20.76 1.75 1.37
CA LYS A 94 21.70 1.23 0.37
C LYS A 94 22.98 0.70 1.00
N SER A 95 23.57 1.48 1.90
CA SER A 95 24.78 1.07 2.62
C SER A 95 24.53 -0.22 3.42
N SER A 96 23.43 -0.28 4.16
CA SER A 96 23.05 -1.44 4.97
C SER A 96 22.82 -2.72 4.17
N LEU A 97 22.43 -2.59 2.89
CA LEU A 97 22.18 -3.73 2.01
C LEU A 97 23.46 -4.29 1.37
N ALA A 98 24.50 -3.46 1.20
CA ALA A 98 25.74 -3.87 0.54
C ALA A 98 26.39 -5.08 1.23
N ASP A 99 26.29 -5.17 2.56
CA ASP A 99 26.85 -6.28 3.36
C ASP A 99 25.87 -7.46 3.55
N LYS A 100 24.61 -7.31 3.12
CA LYS A 100 23.52 -8.25 3.40
C LYS A 100 22.98 -8.95 2.16
N VAL A 101 23.25 -8.41 0.98
CA VAL A 101 22.75 -8.91 -0.30
C VAL A 101 23.94 -9.31 -1.15
N ASP A 102 23.97 -10.57 -1.57
CA ASP A 102 24.95 -11.05 -2.52
C ASP A 102 24.48 -10.73 -3.93
N MET A 103 25.02 -9.66 -4.51
CA MET A 103 24.68 -9.22 -5.85
C MET A 103 25.06 -10.24 -6.94
N GLN A 104 25.91 -11.24 -6.64
CA GLN A 104 26.29 -12.28 -7.59
C GLN A 104 25.29 -13.45 -7.62
N ASP A 105 24.55 -13.68 -6.52
CA ASP A 105 23.56 -14.77 -6.38
C ASP A 105 22.12 -14.25 -6.16
N ILE A 106 21.88 -12.97 -6.47
CA ILE A 106 20.54 -12.38 -6.37
C ILE A 106 19.62 -12.91 -7.48
N LYS A 107 18.53 -13.56 -7.08
CA LYS A 107 17.45 -14.01 -7.97
C LYS A 107 16.36 -12.96 -8.14
N CYS A 108 16.15 -12.13 -7.12
CA CYS A 108 15.13 -11.10 -7.18
C CYS A 108 15.56 -9.91 -8.05
N ASN A 109 14.59 -9.24 -8.68
CA ASN A 109 14.79 -7.96 -9.35
C ASN A 109 14.52 -6.83 -8.35
N LEU A 110 15.56 -6.26 -7.75
CA LEU A 110 15.45 -5.24 -6.71
C LEU A 110 15.65 -3.82 -7.28
N GLN A 111 14.60 -3.00 -7.18
CA GLN A 111 14.61 -1.58 -7.53
C GLN A 111 14.40 -0.73 -6.27
N ILE A 112 15.40 0.07 -5.88
CA ILE A 112 15.34 0.91 -4.68
C ILE A 112 15.40 2.38 -5.08
N HIS A 113 14.39 3.14 -4.67
CA HIS A 113 14.27 4.56 -4.95
C HIS A 113 13.93 5.35 -3.68
N PRO A 114 14.42 6.60 -3.51
CA PRO A 114 14.00 7.45 -2.40
C PRO A 114 12.53 7.85 -2.55
N TYR A 115 12.11 8.13 -3.79
CA TYR A 115 10.77 8.58 -4.14
C TYR A 115 10.46 8.23 -5.59
N MET A 116 9.17 8.12 -5.92
CA MET A 116 8.69 7.90 -7.29
C MET A 116 7.55 8.86 -7.61
N PHE A 117 7.75 9.75 -8.57
CA PHE A 117 6.72 10.70 -9.02
C PHE A 117 5.50 9.98 -9.61
N ASN A 118 5.74 8.95 -10.42
CA ASN A 118 4.70 8.15 -11.07
C ASN A 118 4.29 6.96 -10.20
N MET A 119 3.93 7.20 -8.93
CA MET A 119 3.52 6.14 -7.99
C MET A 119 2.34 5.30 -8.50
N ASN A 120 1.47 5.88 -9.34
CA ASN A 120 0.39 5.16 -10.02
C ASN A 120 0.91 4.00 -10.90
N GLU A 121 2.07 4.17 -11.55
CA GLU A 121 2.70 3.11 -12.36
C GLU A 121 3.14 1.95 -11.47
N ALA A 122 3.82 2.23 -10.34
CA ALA A 122 4.21 1.19 -9.38
C ALA A 122 3.00 0.46 -8.79
N LEU A 123 1.95 1.20 -8.41
CA LEU A 123 0.72 0.60 -7.90
C LEU A 123 0.05 -0.34 -8.93
N ALA A 124 0.04 0.03 -10.21
CA ALA A 124 -0.63 -0.74 -11.26
C ALA A 124 0.07 -2.05 -11.63
N VAL A 125 1.40 -2.12 -11.47
CA VAL A 125 2.19 -3.29 -11.86
C VAL A 125 2.38 -4.31 -10.74
N SER A 126 2.06 -3.91 -9.51
CA SER A 126 2.28 -4.72 -8.32
C SER A 126 1.18 -5.74 -8.05
N ASN A 127 1.56 -6.86 -7.46
CA ASN A 127 0.65 -7.90 -6.99
C ASN A 127 0.35 -7.77 -5.49
N LEU A 128 1.27 -7.17 -4.72
CA LEU A 128 1.15 -6.97 -3.29
C LEU A 128 1.89 -5.70 -2.86
N ALA A 129 1.34 -4.97 -1.90
CA ALA A 129 2.01 -3.86 -1.23
C ALA A 129 2.38 -4.18 0.23
N VAL A 130 3.47 -3.62 0.74
CA VAL A 130 3.78 -3.48 2.17
C VAL A 130 3.86 -1.99 2.48
N CYS A 131 2.89 -1.46 3.22
CA CYS A 131 2.79 -0.01 3.42
C CYS A 131 2.05 0.42 4.68
N ARG A 132 2.09 1.73 4.95
CA ARG A 132 1.27 2.37 5.99
C ARG A 132 -0.23 2.34 5.63
N ALA A 133 -1.08 2.50 6.64
CA ALA A 133 -2.54 2.44 6.51
C ALA A 133 -3.19 3.85 6.48
N GLY A 134 -2.56 4.79 5.79
CA GLY A 134 -3.09 6.15 5.60
C GLY A 134 -4.31 6.16 4.67
N ALA A 135 -5.30 7.00 4.96
CA ALA A 135 -6.58 7.01 4.24
C ALA A 135 -6.43 7.18 2.72
N SER A 136 -5.54 8.06 2.26
CA SER A 136 -5.24 8.25 0.83
C SER A 136 -4.67 6.98 0.22
N THR A 137 -3.63 6.41 0.81
CA THR A 137 -3.02 5.16 0.36
C THR A 137 -4.06 4.05 0.22
N LEU A 138 -4.91 3.87 1.23
CA LEU A 138 -5.92 2.82 1.19
C LEU A 138 -6.97 3.04 0.10
N CYS A 139 -7.34 4.29 -0.20
CA CYS A 139 -8.22 4.60 -1.33
C CYS A 139 -7.56 4.30 -2.68
N GLU A 140 -6.26 4.60 -2.82
CA GLU A 140 -5.49 4.28 -4.02
C GLU A 140 -5.38 2.76 -4.21
N LEU A 141 -5.08 2.01 -3.14
CA LEU A 141 -5.07 0.53 -3.16
C LEU A 141 -6.43 -0.05 -3.54
N ALA A 142 -7.51 0.49 -2.96
CA ALA A 142 -8.88 0.08 -3.25
C ALA A 142 -9.23 0.22 -4.74
N ILE A 143 -8.86 1.36 -5.34
CA ILE A 143 -9.12 1.64 -6.75
C ILE A 143 -8.31 0.72 -7.67
N MET A 144 -7.05 0.44 -7.32
CA MET A 144 -6.22 -0.51 -8.07
C MET A 144 -6.63 -1.97 -7.84
N GLY A 145 -7.36 -2.26 -6.77
CA GLY A 145 -7.57 -3.61 -6.30
C GLY A 145 -6.27 -4.28 -5.85
N LEU A 146 -5.31 -3.51 -5.32
CA LEU A 146 -3.99 -4.00 -4.92
C LEU A 146 -4.04 -4.54 -3.48
N PRO A 147 -3.88 -5.86 -3.26
CA PRO A 147 -3.72 -6.43 -1.92
C PRO A 147 -2.55 -5.79 -1.17
N ALA A 148 -2.64 -5.72 0.16
CA ALA A 148 -1.57 -5.17 0.97
C ALA A 148 -1.38 -5.90 2.31
N ILE A 149 -0.14 -5.88 2.79
CA ILE A 149 0.24 -6.06 4.20
C ILE A 149 0.34 -4.64 4.79
N LEU A 150 -0.65 -4.29 5.60
CA LEU A 150 -0.75 -2.97 6.20
C LEU A 150 0.00 -2.93 7.54
N VAL A 151 0.86 -1.93 7.70
CA VAL A 151 1.58 -1.63 8.94
C VAL A 151 1.10 -0.26 9.45
N PRO A 152 0.05 -0.20 10.28
CA PRO A 152 -0.46 1.06 10.80
C PRO A 152 0.62 1.90 11.49
N TYR A 153 0.62 3.21 11.24
CA TYR A 153 1.52 4.11 11.96
C TYR A 153 1.11 4.20 13.44
N PRO A 154 2.00 3.85 14.41
CA PRO A 154 1.62 3.73 15.82
C PRO A 154 1.31 5.07 16.49
N TYR A 155 1.81 6.19 15.94
CA TYR A 155 1.61 7.54 16.50
C TYR A 155 0.53 8.34 15.75
N ALA A 156 -0.36 7.66 15.01
CA ALA A 156 -1.50 8.29 14.37
C ALA A 156 -2.48 8.81 15.44
N ALA A 157 -2.91 10.07 15.33
CA ALA A 157 -3.88 10.66 16.26
C ALA A 157 -5.14 9.77 16.41
N GLU A 158 -5.60 9.52 17.63
CA GLU A 158 -6.77 8.65 17.90
C GLU A 158 -6.68 7.24 17.30
N ASN A 159 -5.47 6.76 16.98
CA ASN A 159 -5.20 5.45 16.39
C ASN A 159 -5.94 5.18 15.06
N HIS A 160 -6.20 6.23 14.27
CA HIS A 160 -7.01 6.12 13.06
C HIS A 160 -6.42 5.17 11.99
N GLN A 161 -5.10 5.06 11.88
CA GLN A 161 -4.49 4.14 10.90
C GLN A 161 -4.73 2.67 11.24
N GLU A 162 -4.71 2.29 12.52
CA GLU A 162 -5.00 0.92 12.91
C GLU A 162 -6.45 0.58 12.64
N MET A 163 -7.37 1.51 12.94
CA MET A 163 -8.79 1.35 12.62
C MET A 163 -9.03 1.15 11.12
N ASN A 164 -8.36 1.93 10.27
CA ASN A 164 -8.46 1.77 8.83
C ASN A 164 -7.92 0.41 8.37
N ALA A 165 -6.78 -0.05 8.91
CA ALA A 165 -6.22 -1.34 8.58
C ALA A 165 -7.13 -2.50 9.03
N ARG A 166 -7.69 -2.42 10.24
CA ARG A 166 -8.65 -3.40 10.76
C ARG A 166 -9.91 -3.48 9.90
N ALA A 167 -10.40 -2.35 9.38
CA ALA A 167 -11.55 -2.31 8.48
C ALA A 167 -11.31 -3.13 7.20
N LEU A 168 -10.09 -3.08 6.64
CA LEU A 168 -9.72 -3.86 5.45
C LEU A 168 -9.39 -5.32 5.78
N LEU A 169 -8.79 -5.57 6.94
CA LEU A 169 -8.54 -6.92 7.44
C LEU A 169 -9.84 -7.71 7.64
N GLN A 170 -10.85 -7.10 8.28
CA GLN A 170 -12.15 -7.73 8.52
C GLN A 170 -12.90 -8.08 7.23
N LYS A 171 -12.59 -7.38 6.13
CA LYS A 171 -13.15 -7.63 4.80
C LYS A 171 -12.30 -8.57 3.96
N ASN A 172 -11.26 -9.17 4.54
CA ASN A 172 -10.28 -10.00 3.84
C ASN A 172 -9.68 -9.31 2.60
N ALA A 173 -9.52 -7.98 2.64
CA ALA A 173 -8.92 -7.19 1.56
C ALA A 173 -7.41 -6.98 1.77
N ALA A 174 -6.96 -7.03 3.03
CA ALA A 174 -5.57 -6.81 3.41
C ALA A 174 -5.17 -7.71 4.57
N ALA A 175 -3.87 -7.98 4.70
CA ALA A 175 -3.27 -8.45 5.94
C ALA A 175 -2.86 -7.23 6.79
N MET A 176 -2.65 -7.44 8.09
CA MET A 176 -2.21 -6.39 9.00
C MET A 176 -1.10 -6.92 9.92
N VAL A 177 -0.07 -6.09 10.13
CA VAL A 177 0.99 -6.31 11.12
C VAL A 177 1.08 -5.05 11.97
N ILE A 178 0.98 -5.17 13.29
CA ILE A 178 1.19 -4.03 14.19
C ILE A 178 2.68 -3.66 14.14
N ASP A 179 2.98 -2.37 14.10
CA ASP A 179 4.34 -1.84 13.89
C ASP A 179 5.38 -2.42 14.88
N GLU A 180 4.98 -2.62 16.14
CA GLU A 180 5.83 -3.22 17.19
C GLU A 180 6.25 -4.67 16.88
N PHE A 181 5.42 -5.42 16.14
CA PHE A 181 5.69 -6.80 15.74
C PHE A 181 6.25 -6.90 14.33
N LEU A 182 6.60 -5.78 13.69
CA LEU A 182 7.16 -5.80 12.35
C LEU A 182 8.68 -6.00 12.40
N ASP A 183 9.11 -7.18 11.97
CA ASP A 183 10.52 -7.51 11.77
C ASP A 183 10.75 -8.20 10.41
N GLY A 184 12.01 -8.54 10.12
CA GLY A 184 12.38 -9.17 8.85
C GLY A 184 11.82 -10.58 8.65
N ASP A 185 11.57 -11.34 9.73
CA ASP A 185 10.91 -12.64 9.64
C ASP A 185 9.44 -12.49 9.30
N THR A 186 8.75 -11.63 10.02
CA THR A 186 7.34 -11.33 9.79
C THR A 186 7.12 -10.84 8.36
N VAL A 187 7.93 -9.92 7.86
CA VAL A 187 7.84 -9.46 6.46
C VAL A 187 8.05 -10.61 5.48
N TYR A 188 9.14 -11.36 5.62
CA TYR A 188 9.46 -12.48 4.72
C TYR A 188 8.33 -13.52 4.71
N GLN A 189 7.89 -13.99 5.88
CA GLN A 189 6.85 -15.01 5.99
C GLN A 189 5.53 -14.54 5.37
N ARG A 190 5.10 -13.30 5.64
CA ARG A 190 3.85 -12.76 5.08
C ARG A 190 3.89 -12.59 3.57
N VAL A 191 5.01 -12.09 3.06
CA VAL A 191 5.21 -11.95 1.60
C VAL A 191 5.21 -13.34 0.96
N LYS A 192 5.97 -14.29 1.51
CA LYS A 192 6.06 -15.67 0.99
C LYS A 192 4.72 -16.40 1.03
N GLU A 193 3.98 -16.27 2.13
CA GLU A 193 2.63 -16.84 2.32
C GLU A 193 1.67 -16.38 1.21
N LEU A 194 1.63 -15.07 0.93
CA LEU A 194 0.73 -14.50 -0.06
C LEU A 194 1.20 -14.75 -1.50
N MET A 195 2.51 -14.65 -1.76
CA MET A 195 3.10 -14.96 -3.06
C MET A 195 2.85 -16.42 -3.47
N SER A 196 2.88 -17.35 -2.49
CA SER A 196 2.66 -18.77 -2.73
C SER A 196 1.18 -19.18 -2.74
N ASN A 197 0.26 -18.23 -2.58
CA ASN A 197 -1.18 -18.50 -2.56
C ASN A 197 -1.94 -17.54 -3.52
N PRO A 198 -1.91 -17.82 -4.84
CA PRO A 198 -2.56 -16.99 -5.84
C PRO A 198 -4.07 -16.81 -5.61
N HIS A 199 -4.75 -17.86 -5.13
CA HIS A 199 -6.19 -17.80 -4.87
C HIS A 199 -6.53 -16.79 -3.76
N ARG A 200 -5.77 -16.82 -2.66
CA ARG A 200 -5.96 -15.85 -1.57
C ARG A 200 -5.65 -14.43 -2.03
N LEU A 201 -4.60 -14.25 -2.84
CA LEU A 201 -4.23 -12.94 -3.38
C LEU A 201 -5.33 -12.38 -4.29
N GLU A 202 -5.92 -13.23 -5.13
CA GLU A 202 -7.05 -12.88 -5.99
C GLU A 202 -8.29 -12.50 -5.17
N GLN A 203 -8.62 -13.27 -4.12
CA GLN A 203 -9.70 -12.94 -3.18
C GLN A 203 -9.46 -11.57 -2.53
N MET A 204 -8.25 -11.31 -2.03
CA MET A 204 -7.89 -10.03 -1.44
C MET A 204 -8.04 -8.89 -2.46
N SER A 205 -7.61 -9.10 -3.70
CA SER A 205 -7.72 -8.11 -4.78
C SER A 205 -9.18 -7.77 -5.07
N ASN A 206 -10.04 -8.78 -5.18
CA ASN A 206 -11.48 -8.58 -5.39
C ASN A 206 -12.14 -7.84 -4.22
N ASN A 207 -11.82 -8.21 -2.98
CA ASN A 207 -12.34 -7.54 -1.79
C ASN A 207 -11.85 -6.10 -1.68
N MET A 208 -10.60 -5.84 -2.08
CA MET A 208 -10.01 -4.50 -2.15
C MET A 208 -10.76 -3.63 -3.16
N ARG A 209 -11.07 -4.13 -4.37
CA ARG A 209 -11.88 -3.41 -5.38
C ARG A 209 -13.27 -3.06 -4.88
N GLN A 210 -13.90 -3.91 -4.07
CA GLN A 210 -15.22 -3.62 -3.49
C GLN A 210 -15.21 -2.40 -2.54
N GLN A 211 -14.02 -2.02 -2.03
CA GLN A 211 -13.86 -0.83 -1.19
C GLN A 211 -13.68 0.46 -2.01
N ALA A 212 -13.51 0.35 -3.34
CA ALA A 212 -13.23 1.50 -4.19
C ALA A 212 -14.39 2.51 -4.17
N ARG A 213 -14.02 3.79 -4.21
CA ARG A 213 -14.91 4.94 -4.36
C ARG A 213 -14.37 5.87 -5.44
N PRO A 214 -14.37 5.45 -6.73
CA PRO A 214 -13.75 6.23 -7.81
C PRO A 214 -14.42 7.59 -8.04
N ASN A 215 -15.68 7.75 -7.63
CA ASN A 215 -16.45 8.98 -7.78
C ASN A 215 -16.35 9.93 -6.57
N ALA A 216 -15.46 9.68 -5.61
CA ALA A 216 -15.40 10.43 -4.35
C ALA A 216 -15.39 11.96 -4.54
N LEU A 217 -14.62 12.47 -5.51
CA LEU A 217 -14.60 13.91 -5.81
C LEU A 217 -15.97 14.43 -6.27
N LYS A 218 -16.61 13.70 -7.19
CA LYS A 218 -17.94 14.06 -7.70
C LYS A 218 -18.97 14.01 -6.57
N ASP A 219 -18.97 12.95 -5.77
CA ASP A 219 -19.91 12.76 -4.67
C ASP A 219 -19.78 13.88 -3.62
N ILE A 220 -18.56 14.30 -3.31
CA ILE A 220 -18.28 15.44 -2.40
C ILE A 220 -18.84 16.75 -2.98
N VAL A 221 -18.56 17.04 -4.25
CA VAL A 221 -19.02 18.27 -4.91
C VAL A 221 -20.55 18.31 -4.99
N ASP A 222 -21.18 17.19 -5.36
CA ASP A 222 -22.63 17.07 -5.45
C ASP A 222 -23.28 17.35 -4.07
N ILE A 223 -22.71 16.81 -2.98
CA ILE A 223 -23.20 17.07 -1.61
C ILE A 223 -23.05 18.54 -1.22
N ILE A 224 -21.91 19.17 -1.49
CA ILE A 224 -21.68 20.59 -1.17
C ILE A 224 -22.70 21.46 -1.90
N LEU A 225 -22.90 21.24 -3.21
CA LEU A 225 -23.83 22.02 -4.03
C LEU A 225 -25.29 21.87 -3.58
N LEU A 226 -25.69 20.71 -3.06
CA LEU A 226 -27.03 20.48 -2.51
C LEU A 226 -27.28 21.22 -1.19
N HIS A 227 -26.24 21.48 -0.38
CA HIS A 227 -26.36 22.14 0.92
C HIS A 227 -26.07 23.65 0.87
N THR A 228 -25.73 24.18 -0.31
CA THR A 228 -25.49 25.62 -0.54
C THR A 228 -26.72 26.32 -1.16
N LYS A 229 -27.80 25.58 -1.44
CA LYS A 229 -29.12 26.10 -1.85
C LYS A 229 -30.04 26.19 -0.64
#